data_AF-A0A0P1ADQ7-F1
#
_entry.id   AF-A0A0P1ADQ7-F1
#
_cell.length_a   1.000
_cell.length_b   1.000
_cell.length_c   1.000
_cell.angle_alpha   90.00
_cell.angle_beta   90.00
_cell.angle_gamma   90.00
#
_symmetry.space_group_name_H-M   'P 1'
#
loop_
_entity.id
_entity.type
_entity.pdbx_description
1 polymer ?
#
loop_
_entity_poly.entity_id
_entity_poly.type
_entity_poly.pdbx_seq_one_letter_code
_entity_poly.pdbx_strand_id
1 'polypeptide(L)' 'MQMLTPQQLSALNDAKVMIRMDNEQYLRDHPDVARLMRALVRDFLRYRPANPNTYAYQFFSRDHSLIRRDLEATD' A
#
# COMPACT_ATOMS: atom_id res chain seq x y z
N MET A 1 18.92 9.65 -18.41
CA MET A 1 18.45 9.80 -17.01
C MET A 1 18.73 11.22 -16.57
N GLN A 2 17.70 12.03 -16.31
CA GLN A 2 17.89 13.32 -15.65
C GLN A 2 18.21 13.06 -14.18
N MET A 3 19.37 13.50 -13.71
CA MET A 3 19.74 13.47 -12.30
C MET A 3 19.24 14.76 -11.64
N LEU A 4 18.60 14.64 -10.47
CA LEU A 4 18.14 15.78 -9.69
C LEU A 4 19.35 16.52 -9.11
N THR A 5 19.27 17.86 -9.09
CA THR A 5 20.24 18.65 -8.34
C THR A 5 20.10 18.37 -6.83
N PRO A 6 21.13 18.66 -6.01
CA PRO A 6 21.04 18.49 -4.55
C PRO A 6 19.84 19.24 -3.93
N GLN A 7 19.50 20.42 -4.45
CA GLN A 7 18.36 21.21 -3.99
C GLN A 7 17.02 20.56 -4.35
N GLN A 8 16.89 20.04 -5.58
CA GLN A 8 15.70 19.30 -6.01
C GLN A 8 15.53 18.01 -5.21
N LEU A 9 16.63 17.32 -4.89
CA LEU A 9 16.61 16.13 -4.05
C LEU A 9 16.18 16.46 -2.62
N SER A 10 16.68 17.55 -2.05
CA SER A 10 16.28 18.01 -0.71
C SER A 10 14.78 18.31 -0.67
N ALA A 11 14.28 19.13 -1.60
CA ALA A 11 12.86 19.47 -1.68
C ALA A 11 11.98 18.23 -1.88
N LEU A 12 12.43 17.27 -2.70
CA LEU A 12 11.73 16.01 -2.88
C LEU A 12 11.67 15.18 -1.60
N ASN A 13 12.74 15.16 -0.81
CA ASN A 13 12.78 14.44 0.45
C ASN A 13 11.82 15.06 1.47
N ASP A 14 11.79 16.38 1.58
CA ASP A 14 10.88 17.10 2.47
C ASP A 14 9.41 16.84 2.09
N ALA A 15 9.10 16.93 0.78
CA ALA A 15 7.77 16.60 0.28
C ALA A 15 7.37 15.14 0.58
N LYS A 16 8.30 14.18 0.43
CA LYS A 16 8.04 12.77 0.77
C LYS A 16 7.76 12.57 2.26
N VAL A 17 8.40 13.32 3.15
CA VAL A 17 8.12 13.26 4.59
C VAL A 17 6.70 13.69 4.86
N MET A 18 6.27 14.84 4.32
CA MET A 18 4.90 15.34 4.48
C MET A 18 3.87 14.33 3.95
N ILE A 19 4.06 13.82 2.74
CA ILE A 19 3.18 12.82 2.14
C ILE A 19 3.09 11.55 3.00
N ARG A 20 4.20 11.11 3.61
CA ARG A 20 4.19 9.94 4.51
C ARG A 20 3.38 10.21 5.78
N MET A 21 3.48 11.39 6.35
CA MET A 21 2.69 11.79 7.52
C MET A 21 1.21 11.80 7.18
N ASP A 22 0.84 12.38 6.03
CA ASP A 22 -0.55 12.46 5.57
C ASP A 22 -1.13 11.06 5.27
N ASN A 23 -0.37 10.20 4.59
CA ASN A 23 -0.78 8.82 4.30
C ASN A 23 -0.99 8.02 5.58
N GLU A 24 -0.08 8.15 6.55
CA GLU A 24 -0.20 7.45 7.83
C GLU A 24 -1.44 7.94 8.59
N GLN A 25 -1.71 9.26 8.59
CA GLN A 25 -2.93 9.80 9.19
C GLN A 25 -4.17 9.25 8.50
N TYR A 26 -4.21 9.25 7.17
CA TYR A 26 -5.31 8.68 6.39
C TYR A 26 -5.57 7.21 6.74
N LEU A 27 -4.51 6.40 6.86
CA LEU A 27 -4.63 4.98 7.22
C LEU A 27 -5.10 4.77 8.66
N ARG A 28 -4.76 5.67 9.59
CA ARG A 28 -5.31 5.65 10.96
C ARG A 28 -6.80 5.96 10.97
N ASP A 29 -7.22 6.94 10.17
CA ASP A 29 -8.63 7.34 10.07
C ASP A 29 -9.48 6.31 9.29
N HIS A 30 -8.84 5.45 8.46
CA HIS A 30 -9.48 4.42 7.64
C HIS A 30 -8.88 3.02 7.92
N PRO A 31 -9.23 2.40 9.07
CA PRO A 31 -8.65 1.13 9.50
C PRO A 31 -9.00 -0.06 8.61
N ASP A 32 -10.09 0.02 7.84
CA ASP A 32 -10.46 -0.93 6.80
C ASP A 32 -9.47 -0.90 5.63
N VAL A 33 -9.11 0.28 5.13
CA VAL A 33 -8.09 0.46 4.10
C VAL A 33 -6.72 -0.01 4.60
N ALA A 34 -6.37 0.31 5.85
CA ALA A 34 -5.12 -0.14 6.45
C ALA A 34 -5.03 -1.68 6.52
N ARG A 35 -6.11 -2.35 6.94
CA ARG A 35 -6.19 -3.82 6.97
C ARG A 35 -6.08 -4.42 5.57
N LEU A 36 -6.77 -3.84 4.59
CA LEU A 36 -6.74 -4.27 3.20
C LEU A 36 -5.32 -4.20 2.61
N MET A 37 -4.62 -3.08 2.81
CA MET A 37 -3.24 -2.91 2.33
C MET A 37 -2.27 -3.87 3.02
N ARG A 38 -2.42 -4.10 4.33
CA ARG A 38 -1.61 -5.08 5.07
C ARG A 38 -1.81 -6.50 4.55
N ALA A 39 -3.05 -6.88 4.21
CA ALA A 39 -3.35 -8.19 3.65
C ALA A 39 -2.68 -8.39 2.28
N LEU A 40 -2.74 -7.38 1.40
CA LEU A 40 -2.05 -7.45 0.11
C LEU A 40 -0.52 -7.61 0.29
N VAL A 41 0.08 -6.83 1.19
CA VAL A 41 1.53 -6.92 1.47
C VAL A 41 1.90 -8.28 2.05
N ARG A 42 1.09 -8.80 3.00
CA ARG A 42 1.28 -10.14 3.56
C ARG A 42 1.25 -11.20 2.46
N ASP A 43 0.32 -11.11 1.53
CA ASP A 43 0.19 -12.04 0.42
C ASP A 43 1.35 -11.94 -0.58
N PHE A 44 1.84 -10.73 -0.87
CA PHE A 44 3.08 -10.55 -1.64
C PHE A 44 4.29 -11.21 -0.97
N LEU A 45 4.44 -11.05 0.34
CA LEU A 45 5.55 -11.66 1.08
C LEU A 45 5.44 -13.19 1.14
N ARG A 46 4.21 -13.71 1.24
CA ARG A 46 3.91 -15.14 1.32
C ARG A 46 4.08 -15.85 -0.01
N TYR A 47 3.46 -15.32 -1.07
CA TYR A 47 3.36 -15.98 -2.37
C TYR A 47 4.45 -15.54 -3.35
N ARG A 48 5.13 -14.42 -3.08
CA ARG A 48 6.22 -13.85 -3.91
C ARG A 48 5.90 -13.93 -5.42
N PRO A 49 4.78 -13.31 -5.85
CA PRO A 49 4.31 -13.46 -7.22
C PRO A 49 5.35 -12.94 -8.21
N ALA A 50 5.53 -13.66 -9.32
CA ALA A 50 6.44 -13.25 -10.39
C ALA A 50 6.05 -11.89 -11.01
N ASN A 51 4.75 -11.57 -11.01
CA ASN A 51 4.24 -10.26 -11.41
C ASN A 51 3.33 -9.68 -10.30
N PRO A 52 3.87 -8.78 -9.46
CA PRO A 52 3.11 -8.15 -8.37
C PRO A 52 1.89 -7.35 -8.85
N ASN A 53 1.96 -6.73 -10.04
CA ASN A 53 0.87 -5.91 -10.56
C ASN A 53 -0.34 -6.78 -10.96
N THR A 54 -0.09 -7.89 -11.67
CA THR A 54 -1.15 -8.84 -12.01
C THR A 54 -1.77 -9.43 -10.75
N TYR A 55 -0.95 -9.76 -9.75
CA TYR A 55 -1.45 -10.28 -8.49
C TYR A 55 -2.31 -9.25 -7.75
N ALA A 56 -1.87 -8.00 -7.65
CA ALA A 56 -2.67 -6.94 -7.03
C ALA A 56 -4.01 -6.73 -7.74
N TYR A 57 -4.01 -6.72 -9.09
CA TYR A 57 -5.24 -6.65 -9.87
C TYR A 57 -6.19 -7.79 -9.51
N GLN A 58 -5.70 -9.03 -9.49
CA GLN A 58 -6.51 -10.20 -9.13
C GLN A 58 -7.01 -10.11 -7.68
N PHE A 59 -6.17 -9.69 -6.74
CA PHE A 59 -6.52 -9.50 -5.34
C PHE A 59 -7.70 -8.54 -5.18
N PHE A 60 -7.65 -7.37 -5.81
CA PHE A 60 -8.72 -6.36 -5.74
C PHE A 60 -9.92 -6.65 -6.65
N SER A 61 -9.78 -7.54 -7.64
CA SER A 61 -10.89 -7.97 -8.51
C SER A 61 -11.77 -9.05 -7.87
N ARG A 62 -11.41 -9.55 -6.68
CA ARG A 62 -12.26 -10.46 -5.90
C ARG A 62 -13.48 -9.72 -5.37
N ASP A 63 -14.55 -10.48 -5.10
CA ASP A 63 -15.75 -9.93 -4.47
C ASP A 63 -15.39 -9.23 -3.15
N HIS A 64 -15.80 -7.97 -3.03
CA HIS A 64 -15.45 -7.10 -1.91
C HIS A 64 -15.97 -7.65 -0.56
N SER A 65 -17.07 -8.40 -0.58
CA SER A 65 -17.61 -9.07 0.60
C SER A 65 -16.72 -10.23 1.07
N LEU A 66 -16.06 -10.93 0.14
CA LEU A 66 -15.09 -11.99 0.46
C LEU A 66 -13.80 -11.39 1.01
N ILE A 67 -13.33 -10.28 0.42
CA ILE A 67 -12.16 -9.56 0.93
C ILE A 67 -12.41 -9.10 2.37
N ARG A 68 -13.57 -8.50 2.66
CA ARG A 68 -13.92 -8.05 4.01
C ARG A 68 -13.95 -9.22 5.01
N ARG A 69 -14.56 -10.35 4.64
CA ARG A 69 -14.59 -11.55 5.48
C ARG A 69 -13.18 -12.06 5.80
N ASP A 70 -12.30 -12.13 4.80
CA ASP A 70 -10.92 -12.58 4.98
C ASP A 70 -10.14 -11.65 5.93
N LEU A 71 -10.45 -10.35 5.91
CA LEU A 71 -9.84 -9.35 6.80
C LEU A 71 -10.37 -9.44 8.24
N GLU A 72 -11.63 -9.84 8.43
CA GLU A 72 -12.28 -10.02 9.74
C GLU A 72 -11.97 -11.38 10.38
N ALA A 73 -11.66 -12.40 9.57
CA ALA A 73 -11.33 -13.75 10.05
C ALA A 73 -9.90 -13.89 10.59
N THR A 74 -9.08 -12.83 10.55
CA THR A 74 -7.68 -12.84 11.00
C THR A 74 -7.49 -12.08 12.33
N ASP A 75 -8.45 -12.20 13.25
CA ASP A 75 -8.34 -11.79 14.66
C ASP A 75 -8.25 -13.03 15.58
#